data_AF-A0A7R9DJS6-F1
#
_entry.id   AF-A0A7R9DJS6-F1
#
_cell.length_a   1.000
_cell.length_b   1.000
_cell.length_c   1.000
_cell.angle_alpha   90.00
_cell.angle_beta   90.00
_cell.angle_gamma   90.00
#
_symmetry.space_group_name_H-M   'P 1'
#
loop_
_entity.id
_entity.type
_entity.pdbx_description
1 polymer ?
#
loop_
_entity_poly.entity_id
_entity_poly.type
_entity_poly.pdbx_seq_one_letter_code
_entity_poly.pdbx_strand_id
1 'polypeptide(L)'
;MRVSSELQEEGQLLIVRSWKEIINLAANKELCAHIQAIQTVLPSKTITLVVYGTDQYFRFQKKRKNCEMRGQVLGVNKLQNKPHHMSSVEEIPRVTRHLLEEVLAEVQLFTGCCVRLVESPPELGALVVYFTKAVAEMPF
;
A
#
# COMPACT_ATOMS: atom_id res chain seq x y z
N MET A 1 23.78 -25.73 30.42
CA MET A 1 22.63 -24.83 30.21
C MET A 1 22.05 -25.11 28.83
N ARG A 2 20.88 -25.75 28.75
CA ARG A 2 20.14 -25.91 27.49
C ARG A 2 19.30 -24.65 27.31
N VAL A 3 19.65 -23.82 26.33
CA VAL A 3 18.78 -22.72 25.89
C VAL A 3 17.66 -23.38 25.09
N SER A 4 16.57 -23.68 25.77
CA SER A 4 15.30 -23.92 25.09
C SER A 4 14.89 -22.59 24.47
N SER A 5 15.22 -22.37 23.20
CA SER A 5 14.71 -21.23 22.45
C SER A 5 13.23 -21.49 22.20
N GLU A 6 12.38 -21.15 23.17
CA GLU A 6 10.97 -20.94 22.89
C GLU A 6 10.90 -19.83 21.85
N LEU A 7 10.38 -20.14 20.66
CA LEU A 7 10.12 -19.16 19.61
C LEU A 7 9.02 -18.24 20.12
N GLN A 8 9.38 -17.24 20.91
CA GLN A 8 8.45 -16.22 21.38
C GLN A 8 8.14 -15.31 20.20
N GLU A 9 6.86 -15.26 19.81
CA GLU A 9 6.49 -14.39 18.70
C GLU A 9 6.55 -12.91 19.14
N GLU A 10 7.31 -12.12 18.40
CA GLU A 10 7.49 -10.69 18.62
C GLU A 10 6.16 -9.92 18.56
N GLY A 11 6.03 -8.86 19.36
CA GLY A 11 4.84 -8.01 19.41
C GLY A 11 4.67 -7.08 18.20
N GLN A 12 5.58 -7.11 17.23
CA GLN A 12 5.60 -6.20 16.08
C GLN A 12 5.29 -6.95 14.78
N LEU A 13 4.42 -6.38 13.93
CA LEU A 13 4.04 -6.93 12.65
C LEU A 13 4.26 -5.91 11.52
N LEU A 14 5.09 -6.25 10.54
CA LEU A 14 5.31 -5.46 9.34
C LEU A 14 4.51 -6.05 8.17
N ILE A 15 3.58 -5.29 7.61
CA ILE A 15 2.75 -5.71 6.47
C ILE A 15 3.12 -4.88 5.25
N VAL A 16 3.63 -5.53 4.20
CA VAL A 16 3.93 -4.87 2.92
C VAL A 16 2.77 -5.10 1.95
N ARG A 17 2.19 -4.03 1.42
CA ARG A 17 1.09 -4.08 0.45
C ARG A 17 1.43 -3.30 -0.80
N SER A 18 0.99 -3.81 -1.95
CA SER A 18 1.11 -3.08 -3.20
C SER A 18 0.14 -1.89 -3.23
N TRP A 19 0.51 -0.83 -3.95
CA TRP A 19 -0.40 0.29 -4.17
C TRP A 19 -1.75 -0.15 -4.78
N LYS A 20 -1.81 -1.22 -5.57
CA LYS A 20 -3.05 -1.70 -6.19
C LYS A 20 -4.10 -2.08 -5.16
N GLU A 21 -3.71 -2.87 -4.16
CA GLU A 21 -4.59 -3.28 -3.06
C GLU A 21 -5.05 -2.07 -2.24
N ILE A 22 -4.12 -1.18 -1.90
CA ILE A 22 -4.42 0.01 -1.10
C ILE A 22 -5.34 0.99 -1.84
N ILE A 23 -5.13 1.19 -3.14
CA ILE A 23 -6.00 2.06 -3.95
C ILE A 23 -7.42 1.51 -4.04
N ASN A 24 -7.60 0.19 -4.16
CA ASN A 24 -8.93 -0.42 -4.15
C ASN A 24 -9.62 -0.23 -2.79
N LEU A 25 -8.91 -0.51 -1.70
CA LEU A 25 -9.43 -0.33 -0.34
C LEU A 25 -9.73 1.14 -0.02
N ALA A 26 -8.91 2.07 -0.50
CA ALA A 26 -9.12 3.51 -0.34
C ALA A 26 -10.32 4.00 -1.14
N ALA A 27 -10.52 3.51 -2.37
CA ALA A 27 -11.68 3.86 -3.18
C ALA A 27 -13.00 3.42 -2.54
N ASN A 28 -13.00 2.28 -1.85
CA ASN A 28 -14.18 1.75 -1.17
C ASN A 28 -14.34 2.26 0.28
N LYS A 29 -13.38 3.05 0.79
CA LYS A 29 -13.30 3.49 2.21
C LYS A 29 -13.27 2.33 3.22
N GLU A 30 -12.65 1.21 2.83
CA GLU A 30 -12.62 -0.02 3.62
C GLU A 30 -11.26 -0.24 4.30
N LEU A 31 -10.27 0.63 4.06
CA LEU A 31 -8.91 0.41 4.55
C LEU A 31 -8.83 0.35 6.09
N CYS A 32 -9.51 1.26 6.79
CA CYS A 32 -9.57 1.24 8.27
C CYS A 32 -10.20 -0.06 8.78
N ALA A 33 -11.35 -0.45 8.25
CA ALA A 33 -12.04 -1.68 8.66
C ALA A 33 -11.18 -2.92 8.38
N HIS A 34 -10.47 -2.96 7.25
CA HIS A 34 -9.55 -4.04 6.92
C HIS A 34 -8.39 -4.14 7.91
N ILE A 35 -7.78 -3.02 8.31
CA ILE A 35 -6.71 -3.02 9.31
C ILE A 35 -7.25 -3.44 10.69
N GLN A 36 -8.42 -2.96 11.09
CA GLN A 36 -9.09 -3.36 12.33
C GLN A 36 -9.43 -4.85 12.36
N ALA A 37 -9.83 -5.44 11.21
CA ALA A 37 -10.06 -6.86 11.11
C ALA A 37 -8.76 -7.65 11.36
N ILE A 38 -7.62 -7.19 10.83
CA ILE A 38 -6.31 -7.81 11.11
C ILE A 38 -5.96 -7.68 12.60
N GLN A 39 -6.18 -6.51 13.21
CA GLN A 39 -5.94 -6.30 14.64
C GLN A 39 -6.83 -7.20 15.51
N THR A 40 -8.04 -7.51 15.05
CA THR A 40 -8.95 -8.42 15.76
C THR A 40 -8.42 -9.86 15.75
N VAL A 41 -7.80 -10.29 14.65
CA VAL A 41 -7.16 -11.61 14.54
C VAL A 41 -5.84 -11.66 15.32
N LEU A 42 -5.12 -10.54 15.40
CA LEU A 42 -3.79 -10.42 16.03
C LEU A 42 -3.77 -9.29 17.08
N PRO A 43 -4.53 -9.41 18.18
CA PRO A 43 -4.75 -8.32 19.13
C PRO A 43 -3.49 -7.91 19.92
N SER A 44 -2.50 -8.78 20.02
CA SER A 44 -1.24 -8.52 20.73
C SER A 44 -0.15 -7.91 19.86
N LYS A 45 -0.43 -7.64 18.58
CA LYS A 45 0.57 -7.17 17.61
C LYS A 45 0.37 -5.70 17.23
N THR A 46 1.43 -4.91 17.31
CA THR A 46 1.48 -3.57 16.73
C THR A 46 1.75 -3.66 15.23
N ILE A 47 0.86 -3.10 14.42
CA ILE A 47 0.95 -3.19 12.96
C ILE A 47 1.66 -1.97 12.38
N THR A 48 2.67 -2.22 11.55
CA THR A 48 3.26 -1.24 10.63
C THR A 48 2.90 -1.62 9.20
N LEU A 49 2.12 -0.78 8.53
CA LEU A 49 1.73 -0.92 7.13
C LEU A 49 2.73 -0.20 6.22
N VAL A 50 3.34 -0.94 5.29
CA VAL A 50 4.18 -0.40 4.23
C VAL A 50 3.40 -0.45 2.92
N VAL A 51 3.18 0.70 2.30
CA VAL A 51 2.54 0.82 0.99
C VAL A 51 3.62 1.03 -0.07
N TYR A 52 3.71 0.10 -0.99
CA TYR A 52 4.75 0.09 -2.01
C TYR A 52 4.26 0.62 -3.36
N GLY A 53 4.93 1.65 -3.88
CA GLY A 53 4.83 2.11 -5.27
C GLY A 53 3.70 3.12 -5.55
N THR A 54 3.35 3.99 -4.60
CA THR A 54 2.26 4.97 -4.81
C THR A 54 2.58 6.00 -5.90
N ASP A 55 3.85 6.35 -6.10
CA ASP A 55 4.24 7.25 -7.19
C ASP A 55 4.04 6.59 -8.55
N GLN A 56 4.24 5.27 -8.66
CA GLN A 56 3.99 4.53 -9.89
C GLN A 56 2.51 4.64 -10.28
N TYR A 57 1.60 4.57 -9.31
CA TYR A 57 0.17 4.78 -9.52
C TYR A 57 -0.13 6.19 -10.05
N PHE A 58 0.36 7.25 -9.40
CA PHE A 58 0.06 8.62 -9.84
C PHE A 58 0.69 8.96 -11.20
N ARG A 59 1.89 8.42 -11.48
CA ARG A 59 2.51 8.51 -12.81
C ARG A 59 1.65 7.81 -13.87
N PHE A 60 1.15 6.61 -13.55
CA PHE A 60 0.25 5.86 -14.40
C PHE A 60 -1.06 6.64 -14.67
N GLN A 61 -1.68 7.18 -13.64
CA GLN A 61 -2.92 7.98 -13.75
C GLN A 61 -2.73 9.22 -14.62
N LYS A 62 -1.60 9.94 -14.47
CA LYS A 62 -1.25 11.11 -15.30
C LYS A 62 -1.05 10.72 -16.77
N LYS A 63 -0.37 9.61 -17.04
CA LYS A 63 -0.18 9.10 -18.41
C LYS A 63 -1.53 8.76 -19.05
N ARG A 64 -2.42 8.09 -18.30
CA ARG A 64 -3.77 7.74 -18.76
C ARG A 64 -4.59 8.99 -19.11
N LYS A 65 -4.63 10.00 -18.22
CA LYS A 65 -5.31 11.28 -18.48
C LYS A 65 -4.77 11.97 -19.74
N ASN A 66 -3.46 12.01 -19.93
CA ASN A 66 -2.86 12.62 -21.13
C ASN A 66 -3.23 11.86 -22.42
N CYS A 67 -3.28 10.54 -22.39
CA CYS A 67 -3.71 9.71 -23.52
C CYS A 67 -5.21 9.86 -23.85
N GLU A 68 -6.05 10.11 -22.84
CA GLU A 68 -7.48 10.42 -23.01
C GLU A 68 -7.65 11.80 -23.66
N MET A 69 -6.99 12.84 -23.13
CA MET A 69 -7.05 14.20 -23.68
C MET A 69 -6.55 14.27 -25.14
N ARG A 70 -5.44 13.61 -25.47
CA ARG A 70 -4.95 13.55 -26.86
C ARG A 70 -5.92 12.86 -27.82
N GLY A 71 -6.63 11.83 -27.35
CA GLY A 71 -7.64 11.14 -28.17
C GLY A 71 -8.85 12.02 -28.47
N GLN A 72 -9.28 12.85 -27.52
CA GLN A 72 -10.38 13.80 -27.70
C GLN A 72 -10.01 14.94 -28.65
N VAL A 73 -8.78 15.46 -28.58
CA VAL A 73 -8.32 16.55 -29.45
C VAL A 73 -8.07 16.09 -30.89
N LEU A 74 -7.56 14.87 -31.09
CA LEU A 74 -7.23 14.35 -32.42
C LEU A 74 -8.41 13.67 -33.14
N GLY A 75 -9.60 13.58 -32.52
CA GLY A 75 -10.79 12.98 -33.13
C GLY A 75 -10.66 11.49 -33.48
N VAL A 76 -9.62 10.81 -33.00
CA VAL A 76 -9.38 9.39 -33.31
C VAL A 76 -10.29 8.53 -32.44
N ASN A 77 -11.42 8.10 -32.99
CA ASN A 77 -12.29 7.07 -32.41
C ASN A 77 -11.50 5.77 -32.23
N LYS A 78 -11.08 5.49 -30.99
CA LYS A 78 -10.28 4.31 -30.58
C LYS A 78 -11.13 3.04 -30.51
N LEU A 79 -11.78 2.64 -31.59
CA LEU A 79 -12.50 1.35 -31.63
C LEU A 79 -11.66 0.18 -32.15
N GLN A 80 -10.39 0.35 -32.57
CA GLN A 80 -9.72 -0.74 -33.31
C GLN A 80 -8.33 -1.16 -32.86
N ASN A 81 -7.65 -0.50 -31.92
CA ASN A 81 -6.34 -0.97 -31.46
C ASN A 81 -6.12 -0.68 -29.97
N LYS A 82 -6.80 -1.43 -29.09
CA LYS A 82 -6.35 -1.59 -27.70
C LYS A 82 -5.34 -2.74 -27.68
N PRO A 83 -4.06 -2.53 -27.32
CA PRO A 83 -3.18 -3.64 -27.03
C PRO A 83 -3.78 -4.46 -25.88
N HIS A 84 -3.93 -5.77 -26.09
CA HIS A 84 -4.55 -6.75 -25.21
C HIS A 84 -4.01 -6.75 -23.75
N HIS A 85 -2.87 -6.10 -23.50
CA HIS A 85 -2.28 -5.96 -22.16
C HIS A 85 -2.97 -4.87 -21.29
N MET A 86 -3.85 -4.04 -21.84
CA MET A 86 -4.43 -2.90 -21.11
C MET A 86 -5.79 -3.17 -20.45
N SER A 87 -6.38 -4.35 -20.68
CA SER A 87 -7.72 -4.72 -20.16
C SER A 87 -7.77 -4.83 -18.64
N SER A 88 -6.73 -5.36 -17.99
CA SER A 88 -6.66 -5.47 -16.51
C SER A 88 -6.44 -4.14 -15.79
N VAL A 89 -6.24 -3.05 -16.53
CA VAL A 89 -5.88 -1.73 -16.01
C VAL A 89 -7.08 -0.78 -16.01
N GLU A 90 -8.15 -1.13 -16.72
CA GLU A 90 -9.40 -0.36 -16.76
C GLU A 90 -10.19 -0.44 -15.46
N GLU A 91 -9.93 -1.45 -14.63
CA GLU A 91 -10.62 -1.71 -13.35
C GLU A 91 -10.05 -0.93 -12.16
N ILE A 92 -8.87 -0.31 -12.29
CA ILE A 92 -8.24 0.39 -11.16
C ILE A 92 -8.97 1.73 -10.92
N PRO A 93 -9.52 1.96 -9.70
CA PRO A 93 -10.28 3.17 -9.39
C PRO A 93 -9.38 4.41 -9.44
N ARG A 94 -10.00 5.56 -9.75
CA ARG A 94 -9.31 6.85 -9.78
C ARG A 94 -9.38 7.47 -8.39
N VAL A 95 -8.26 7.41 -7.69
CA VAL A 95 -8.03 8.02 -6.38
C VAL A 95 -7.07 9.19 -6.58
N THR A 96 -7.37 10.32 -5.93
CA THR A 96 -6.46 11.48 -5.92
C THR A 96 -5.40 11.30 -4.85
N ARG A 97 -4.28 12.00 -4.97
CA ARG A 97 -3.23 11.98 -3.93
C ARG A 97 -3.79 12.43 -2.58
N HIS A 98 -4.59 13.51 -2.59
CA HIS A 98 -5.22 14.02 -1.38
C HIS A 98 -6.14 12.99 -0.72
N LEU A 99 -7.00 12.30 -1.49
CA LEU A 99 -7.87 11.26 -0.93
C LEU A 99 -7.06 10.09 -0.35
N LEU A 100 -5.96 9.69 -1.01
CA LEU A 100 -5.09 8.65 -0.46
C LEU A 100 -4.46 9.10 0.86
N GLU A 101 -3.91 10.32 0.92
CA GLU A 101 -3.31 10.88 2.13
C GLU A 101 -4.32 11.00 3.27
N GLU A 102 -5.55 11.42 2.98
CA GLU A 102 -6.66 11.50 3.94
C GLU A 102 -6.98 10.11 4.53
N VAL A 103 -7.18 9.11 3.67
CA VAL A 103 -7.48 7.74 4.13
C VAL A 103 -6.31 7.13 4.92
N LEU A 104 -5.07 7.38 4.53
CA LEU A 104 -3.91 6.89 5.29
C LEU A 104 -3.77 7.61 6.65
N ALA A 105 -4.09 8.90 6.72
CA ALA A 105 -4.14 9.63 7.97
C ALA A 105 -5.24 9.10 8.90
N GLU A 106 -6.44 8.82 8.36
CA GLU A 106 -7.51 8.17 9.12
C GLU A 106 -7.06 6.82 9.69
N VAL A 107 -6.41 5.97 8.90
CA VAL A 107 -5.86 4.69 9.38
C VAL A 107 -4.93 4.91 10.55
N GLN A 108 -3.98 5.84 10.43
CA GLN A 108 -3.02 6.11 11.49
C GLN A 108 -3.68 6.62 12.78
N LEU A 109 -4.70 7.48 12.66
CA LEU A 109 -5.42 8.06 13.81
C LEU A 109 -6.35 7.05 14.51
N PHE A 110 -7.10 6.25 13.75
CA PHE A 110 -8.15 5.40 14.30
C PHE A 110 -7.70 3.98 14.64
N THR A 111 -6.59 3.51 14.05
CA THR A 111 -6.09 2.15 14.30
C THR A 111 -4.78 2.12 15.07
N GLY A 112 -4.10 3.25 15.23
CA GLY A 112 -2.75 3.30 15.80
C GLY A 112 -1.68 2.60 14.94
N CYS A 113 -2.03 2.23 13.70
CA CYS A 113 -1.11 1.61 12.75
C CYS A 113 -0.12 2.63 12.21
N CYS A 114 1.18 2.30 12.22
CA CYS A 114 2.18 3.12 11.55
C CYS A 114 2.14 2.89 10.04
N VAL A 115 2.01 3.95 9.24
CA VAL A 115 2.02 3.86 7.78
C VAL A 115 3.33 4.38 7.20
N ARG A 116 3.92 3.65 6.24
CA ARG A 116 5.12 4.06 5.51
C ARG A 116 4.90 3.90 4.01
N LEU A 117 5.15 4.96 3.25
CA LEU A 117 5.19 4.91 1.80
C LEU A 117 6.62 4.59 1.36
N VAL A 118 6.76 3.65 0.43
CA VAL A 118 8.06 3.22 -0.11
C VAL A 118 7.95 3.10 -1.62
N GLU A 119 8.91 3.63 -2.36
CA GLU A 119 8.81 3.72 -3.82
C GLU A 119 9.83 2.86 -4.57
N SER A 120 10.87 2.38 -3.86
CA SER A 120 11.95 1.60 -4.47
C SER A 120 12.28 0.30 -3.72
N PRO A 121 12.72 -0.77 -4.41
CA PRO A 121 13.13 -2.00 -3.73
C PRO A 121 14.27 -1.83 -2.72
N PRO A 122 15.32 -1.01 -2.99
CA PRO A 122 16.37 -0.76 -2.00
C PRO A 122 15.85 -0.10 -0.73
N GLU A 123 14.93 0.86 -0.85
CA GLU A 123 14.30 1.52 0.30
C GLU A 123 13.48 0.53 1.13
N LEU A 124 12.73 -0.37 0.48
CA LEU A 124 12.00 -1.43 1.17
C LEU A 124 12.95 -2.38 1.92
N GLY A 125 14.02 -2.81 1.25
CA GLY A 125 15.04 -3.67 1.86
C GLY A 125 15.70 -3.00 3.08
N ALA A 126 16.07 -1.73 2.96
CA ALA A 126 16.62 -0.96 4.08
C ALA A 126 15.61 -0.85 5.24
N LEU A 127 14.33 -0.59 4.95
CA LEU A 127 13.28 -0.54 5.96
C LEU A 127 13.15 -1.86 6.71
N VAL A 128 13.15 -3.01 6.01
CA VAL A 128 13.07 -4.33 6.65
C VAL A 128 14.29 -4.59 7.54
N VAL A 129 15.49 -4.24 7.08
CA VAL A 129 16.73 -4.38 7.88
C VAL A 129 16.64 -3.53 9.16
N TYR A 130 16.24 -2.26 9.04
CA TYR A 130 16.10 -1.40 10.21
C TYR A 130 14.98 -1.85 11.15
N PHE A 131 13.85 -2.30 10.60
CA PHE A 131 12.73 -2.80 11.38
C PHE A 131 13.12 -4.05 12.17
N THR A 132 13.73 -5.03 11.52
CA THR A 132 14.17 -6.27 12.18
C THR A 132 15.24 -6.00 13.24
N LYS A 133 16.17 -5.09 12.97
CA LYS A 133 17.15 -4.65 13.98
C LYS A 133 16.47 -3.97 15.18
N ALA A 134 15.52 -3.07 14.93
CA ALA A 134 14.81 -2.36 16.00
C ALA A 134 14.00 -3.32 16.88
N VAL A 135 13.40 -4.37 16.29
CA VAL A 135 12.71 -5.42 17.05
C VAL A 135 13.70 -6.20 17.92
N ALA A 136 14.86 -6.59 17.37
CA ALA A 136 15.88 -7.33 18.11
C ALA A 136 16.51 -6.53 19.27
N GLU A 137 16.51 -5.20 19.19
CA GLU A 137 17.06 -4.30 20.21
C GLU A 137 16.00 -3.81 21.22
N MET A 138 14.75 -4.29 21.12
CA MET A 138 13.66 -3.89 22.02
C MET A 138 13.97 -4.35 23.46
N PRO A 139 13.81 -3.48 24.48
CA PRO A 139 14.05 -3.86 25.87
C PRO A 139 13.02 -4.89 26.35
N PHE A 140 13.49 -5.87 27.15
CA PHE A 140 12.69 -6.94 27.76
C PHE A 140 12.02 -6.50 29.07
#